data_AF-A0A382EWU2-F1
#
_entry.id   AF-A0A382EWU2-F1
#
_cell.length_a   1.000
_cell.length_b   1.000
_cell.length_c   1.000
_cell.angle_alpha   90.00
_cell.angle_beta   90.00
_cell.angle_gamma   90.00
#
_symmetry.space_group_name_H-M   'P 1'
#
loop_
_entity.id
_entity.type
_entity.pdbx_description
1 polymer ?
#
loop_
_entity_poly.entity_id
_entity_poly.type
_entity_poly.pdbx_seq_one_letter_code
_entity_poly.pdbx_strand_id
1 'polypeptide(L)'
;NGLQAFSYRSAAPGQSRHGFRGEPWNGDKGASKYYTQPMLAMTLDDLVERFGLPAPTHVKIDVDGAERHVLAGATRTLSDVSVRSLMIEIDVECGDEICQRLNSFGLSLRSRYQSTSSRRDAPWYGLFERASGTEGPA
;
A
#
# COMPACT_ATOMS: atom_id res chain seq x y z
N ASN A 1 -1.17 -11.92 8.64
CA ASN A 1 0.15 -12.02 9.31
C ASN A 1 0.76 -13.38 9.11
N GLY A 2 2.09 -13.49 9.22
CA GLY A 2 2.82 -14.76 9.16
C GLY A 2 3.84 -14.79 8.03
N LEU A 3 4.38 -15.98 7.73
CA LEU A 3 5.30 -16.14 6.60
C LEU A 3 4.52 -16.17 5.28
N GLN A 4 4.89 -15.29 4.37
CA GLN A 4 4.35 -15.21 3.02
C GLN A 4 5.45 -15.39 1.98
N ALA A 5 5.06 -15.84 0.79
CA ALA A 5 5.97 -15.99 -0.33
C ALA A 5 6.34 -14.62 -0.92
N PHE A 6 7.63 -14.36 -1.02
CA PHE A 6 8.20 -13.20 -1.71
C PHE A 6 9.09 -13.66 -2.85
N SER A 7 8.76 -13.26 -4.07
CA SER A 7 9.44 -13.70 -5.28
C SER A 7 10.33 -12.61 -5.86
N TYR A 8 11.61 -12.93 -6.06
CA TYR A 8 12.56 -12.03 -6.69
C TYR A 8 12.40 -12.05 -8.20
N ARG A 9 12.07 -10.90 -8.79
CA ARG A 9 12.18 -10.73 -10.24
C ARG A 9 13.62 -10.92 -10.74
N SER A 10 14.61 -10.48 -9.95
CA SER A 10 16.03 -10.64 -10.21
C SER A 10 16.81 -10.65 -8.90
N ALA A 11 17.92 -11.38 -8.86
CA ALA A 11 18.87 -11.38 -7.74
C ALA A 11 19.97 -10.31 -7.89
N ALA A 12 20.00 -9.57 -9.00
CA ALA A 12 20.97 -8.50 -9.19
C ALA A 12 20.71 -7.34 -8.22
N PRO A 13 21.76 -6.71 -7.67
CA PRO A 13 21.60 -5.53 -6.81
C PRO A 13 20.88 -4.37 -7.52
N GLY A 14 20.08 -3.61 -6.76
CA GLY A 14 19.38 -2.42 -7.25
C GLY A 14 18.17 -2.69 -8.14
N GLN A 15 17.74 -3.95 -8.28
CA GLN A 15 16.52 -4.30 -9.01
C GLN A 15 15.27 -4.03 -8.15
N SER A 16 14.14 -3.80 -8.83
CA SER A 16 12.82 -3.56 -8.23
C SER A 16 11.75 -4.48 -8.85
N ARG A 17 10.48 -4.29 -8.46
CA ARG A 17 9.33 -5.09 -8.92
C ARG A 17 9.40 -6.53 -8.46
N HIS A 18 9.74 -6.70 -7.19
CA HIS A 18 9.65 -8.00 -6.53
C HIS A 18 8.18 -8.32 -6.23
N GLY A 19 7.82 -9.59 -6.25
CA GLY A 19 6.45 -10.03 -6.06
C GLY A 19 6.14 -10.30 -4.61
N PHE A 20 5.12 -9.64 -4.08
CA PHE A 20 4.49 -9.96 -2.81
C PHE A 20 2.96 -10.04 -2.99
N ARG A 21 2.41 -11.25 -3.04
CA ARG A 21 1.02 -11.50 -3.46
C ARG A 21 0.06 -11.89 -2.33
N GLY A 22 0.49 -11.79 -1.07
CA GLY A 22 -0.37 -12.22 0.05
C GLY A 22 -0.44 -13.74 0.24
N GLU A 23 0.34 -14.52 -0.52
CA GLU A 23 0.28 -15.97 -0.52
C GLU A 23 1.05 -16.56 0.68
N PRO A 24 0.44 -17.44 1.49
CA PRO A 24 1.14 -18.12 2.58
C PRO A 24 2.35 -18.91 2.06
N TRP A 25 3.44 -18.89 2.83
CA TRP A 25 4.59 -19.74 2.54
C TRP A 25 4.24 -21.22 2.75
N ASN A 26 4.39 -22.02 1.70
CA ASN A 26 4.08 -23.45 1.70
C ASN A 26 5.33 -24.33 1.46
N GLY A 27 6.52 -23.81 1.76
CA GLY A 27 7.80 -24.44 1.42
C GLY A 27 8.27 -24.14 -0.01
N ASP A 28 9.55 -24.42 -0.28
CA ASP A 28 10.09 -24.34 -1.62
C ASP A 28 9.64 -25.54 -2.44
N LYS A 29 8.80 -25.30 -3.45
CA LYS A 29 8.30 -26.35 -4.35
C LYS A 29 9.23 -26.60 -5.54
N GLY A 30 10.39 -25.95 -5.62
CA GLY A 30 11.46 -26.24 -6.60
C GLY A 30 11.13 -25.97 -8.07
N ALA A 31 9.93 -25.49 -8.38
CA ALA A 31 9.42 -25.32 -9.76
C ALA A 31 9.18 -23.86 -10.16
N SER A 32 9.59 -22.88 -9.35
CA SER A 32 9.41 -21.46 -9.68
C SER A 32 10.50 -20.97 -10.63
N LYS A 33 10.09 -20.25 -11.68
CA LYS A 33 11.02 -19.49 -12.55
C LYS A 33 11.81 -18.42 -11.78
N TYR A 34 11.28 -17.97 -10.65
CA TYR A 34 11.83 -16.91 -9.82
C TYR A 34 12.25 -17.44 -8.45
N TYR A 35 13.41 -17.00 -7.94
CA TYR A 35 13.79 -17.29 -6.56
C TYR A 35 12.73 -16.77 -5.61
N THR A 36 12.19 -17.62 -4.75
CA THR A 36 11.12 -17.28 -3.81
C THR A 36 11.54 -17.67 -2.41
N GLN A 37 11.34 -16.77 -1.45
CA GLN A 37 11.71 -16.98 -0.05
C GLN A 37 10.52 -16.67 0.87
N PRO A 38 10.51 -17.23 2.08
CA PRO A 38 9.57 -16.79 3.10
C PRO A 38 9.96 -15.40 3.61
N MET A 39 9.00 -14.49 3.68
CA MET A 39 9.13 -13.20 4.36
C MET A 39 8.04 -13.02 5.40
N LEU A 40 8.37 -12.37 6.51
CA LEU A 40 7.38 -12.02 7.52
C LEU A 40 6.47 -10.91 6.97
N ALA A 41 5.18 -11.20 6.97
CA ALA A 41 4.11 -10.28 6.60
C ALA A 41 3.33 -9.86 7.85
N MET A 42 3.04 -8.58 7.96
CA MET A 42 2.12 -8.05 8.96
C MET A 42 1.23 -6.96 8.38
N THR A 43 0.02 -6.81 8.92
CA THR A 43 -0.84 -5.68 8.57
C THR A 43 -0.29 -4.39 9.16
N LEU A 44 -0.65 -3.23 8.58
CA LEU A 44 -0.23 -1.94 9.13
C LEU A 44 -0.87 -1.71 10.51
N ASP A 45 -2.13 -2.12 10.67
CA ASP A 45 -2.83 -2.04 11.95
C ASP A 45 -2.09 -2.82 13.05
N ASP A 46 -1.69 -4.07 12.76
CA ASP A 46 -0.95 -4.88 13.73
C ASP A 46 0.46 -4.33 13.98
N LEU A 47 1.10 -3.70 12.98
CA LEU A 47 2.41 -3.05 13.15
C LEU A 47 2.30 -1.89 14.13
N VAL A 48 1.32 -1.02 13.96
CA VAL A 48 1.10 0.14 14.84
C VAL A 48 0.76 -0.32 16.25
N GLU A 49 -0.21 -1.24 16.39
CA GLU A 49 -0.68 -1.71 17.70
C GLU A 49 0.40 -2.50 18.45
N ARG A 50 1.04 -3.47 17.80
CA ARG A 50 1.97 -4.39 18.47
C ARG A 50 3.25 -3.70 18.93
N PHE A 51 3.71 -2.69 18.22
CA PHE A 51 4.93 -1.96 18.55
C PHE A 51 4.67 -0.61 19.21
N GLY A 52 3.40 -0.25 19.45
CA GLY A 52 3.03 1.03 20.06
C GLY A 52 3.54 2.23 19.26
N LEU A 53 3.54 2.12 17.93
CA LEU A 53 4.03 3.20 17.07
C LEU A 53 3.08 4.41 17.17
N PRO A 54 3.61 5.64 17.09
CA PRO A 54 2.75 6.80 16.98
C PRO A 54 1.90 6.71 15.71
N ALA A 55 0.64 7.16 15.80
CA ALA A 55 -0.23 7.23 14.64
C ALA A 55 0.41 8.14 13.57
N PRO A 56 0.50 7.68 12.30
CA PRO A 56 1.13 8.48 11.26
C PRO A 56 0.30 9.72 10.96
N THR A 57 0.97 10.77 10.49
CA THR A 57 0.31 11.98 9.97
C THR A 57 0.30 12.02 8.44
N HIS A 58 1.29 11.38 7.81
CA HIS A 58 1.44 11.30 6.36
C HIS A 58 1.89 9.89 5.97
N VAL A 59 1.31 9.33 4.91
CA VAL A 59 1.59 7.95 4.46
C VAL A 59 1.93 7.95 2.97
N LYS A 60 2.94 7.17 2.56
CA LYS A 60 3.19 6.84 1.15
C LYS A 60 3.06 5.33 0.94
N ILE A 61 2.31 4.92 -0.07
CA ILE A 61 2.12 3.52 -0.48
C ILE A 61 2.57 3.37 -1.94
N ASP A 62 3.58 2.56 -2.16
CA ASP A 62 4.21 2.34 -3.47
C ASP A 62 4.86 0.96 -3.38
N VAL A 63 4.05 -0.09 -3.56
CA VAL A 63 4.36 -1.45 -3.08
C VAL A 63 4.26 -2.49 -4.20
N ASP A 64 4.69 -2.11 -5.41
CA ASP A 64 4.86 -3.00 -6.57
C ASP A 64 3.62 -3.92 -6.82
N GLY A 65 2.40 -3.37 -6.68
CA GLY A 65 1.14 -4.09 -6.96
C GLY A 65 0.43 -4.68 -5.73
N ALA A 66 0.99 -4.52 -4.52
CA ALA A 66 0.40 -5.00 -3.27
C ALA A 66 -0.52 -3.96 -2.58
N GLU A 67 -0.87 -2.86 -3.23
CA GLU A 67 -1.57 -1.70 -2.66
C GLU A 67 -2.88 -2.11 -1.99
N ARG A 68 -3.68 -2.95 -2.66
CA ARG A 68 -4.95 -3.46 -2.12
C ARG A 68 -4.77 -4.28 -0.84
N HIS A 69 -3.68 -5.04 -0.73
CA HIS A 69 -3.36 -5.81 0.47
C HIS A 69 -2.96 -4.88 1.62
N VAL A 70 -2.17 -3.84 1.34
CA VAL A 70 -1.81 -2.82 2.33
C VAL A 70 -3.07 -2.10 2.84
N LEU A 71 -3.92 -1.61 1.95
CA LEU A 71 -5.17 -0.93 2.34
C LEU A 71 -6.11 -1.85 3.13
N ALA A 72 -6.11 -3.16 2.83
CA ALA A 72 -6.87 -4.13 3.61
C ALA A 72 -6.36 -4.33 5.03
N GLY A 73 -5.05 -4.28 5.24
CA GLY A 73 -4.41 -4.38 6.55
C GLY A 73 -4.28 -3.06 7.30
N ALA A 74 -4.84 -1.96 6.79
CA ALA A 74 -4.59 -0.61 7.31
C ALA A 74 -5.87 0.14 7.72
N THR A 75 -6.97 -0.59 7.95
CA THR A 75 -8.28 0.02 8.13
C THR A 75 -8.34 0.90 9.38
N ARG A 76 -7.84 0.43 10.54
CA ARG A 76 -7.82 1.23 11.77
C ARG A 76 -6.86 2.41 11.64
N THR A 77 -5.64 2.13 11.17
CA THR A 77 -4.56 3.13 11.06
C THR A 77 -4.93 4.27 10.12
N LEU A 78 -5.48 3.97 8.95
CA LEU A 78 -5.84 5.00 7.95
C LEU A 78 -7.15 5.70 8.25
N SER A 79 -8.02 5.12 9.09
CA SER A 79 -9.22 5.79 9.58
C SER A 79 -8.93 6.77 10.73
N ASP A 80 -7.72 6.71 11.31
CA ASP A 80 -7.32 7.66 12.34
C ASP A 80 -7.30 9.09 11.79
N VAL A 81 -7.87 10.01 12.58
CA VAL A 81 -7.95 11.44 12.25
C VAL A 81 -6.57 12.11 12.22
N SER A 82 -5.55 11.51 12.84
CA SER A 82 -4.17 11.98 12.78
C SER A 82 -3.61 11.89 11.36
N VAL A 83 -4.08 10.96 10.53
CA VAL A 83 -3.66 10.81 9.14
C VAL A 83 -4.24 11.97 8.32
N ARG A 84 -3.38 12.93 8.00
CA ARG A 84 -3.71 14.15 7.27
C ARG A 84 -3.66 13.93 5.76
N SER A 85 -2.68 13.18 5.27
CA SER A 85 -2.57 12.86 3.85
C SER A 85 -1.95 11.50 3.56
N LEU A 86 -2.28 10.98 2.38
CA LEU A 86 -1.79 9.71 1.86
C LEU A 86 -1.47 9.86 0.36
N MET A 87 -0.26 9.49 -0.04
CA MET A 87 0.14 9.38 -1.44
C MET A 87 0.24 7.91 -1.83
N ILE A 88 -0.41 7.50 -2.91
CA ILE A 88 -0.42 6.09 -3.34
C ILE A 88 -0.22 5.95 -4.85
N GLU A 89 0.59 4.99 -5.28
CA GLU A 89 0.64 4.54 -6.68
C GLU A 89 -0.62 3.73 -7.00
N ILE A 90 -1.28 4.02 -8.12
CA ILE A 90 -2.54 3.41 -8.49
C ILE A 90 -2.47 2.96 -9.94
N ASP A 91 -2.66 1.66 -10.16
CA ASP A 91 -2.90 1.10 -11.48
C ASP A 91 -4.25 1.58 -12.03
N VAL A 92 -4.30 1.83 -13.34
CA VAL A 92 -5.50 2.36 -14.01
C VAL A 92 -6.73 1.49 -13.77
N GLU A 93 -6.56 0.16 -13.75
CA GLU A 93 -7.65 -0.81 -13.64
C GLU A 93 -8.35 -0.82 -12.27
N CYS A 94 -7.65 -0.44 -11.19
CA CYS A 94 -8.17 -0.48 -9.82
C CYS A 94 -8.45 0.92 -9.22
N GLY A 95 -8.38 1.96 -10.06
CA GLY A 95 -8.46 3.35 -9.62
C GLY A 95 -9.69 3.69 -8.80
N ASP A 96 -10.86 3.27 -9.26
CA ASP A 96 -12.14 3.58 -8.60
C ASP A 96 -12.28 2.83 -7.27
N GLU A 97 -11.85 1.55 -7.22
CA GLU A 97 -11.86 0.73 -6.00
C GLU A 97 -10.98 1.36 -4.92
N ILE A 98 -9.75 1.76 -5.27
CA ILE A 98 -8.83 2.41 -4.34
C ILE A 98 -9.38 3.76 -3.89
N CYS A 99 -9.91 4.57 -4.80
CA CYS A 99 -10.51 5.85 -4.43
C CYS A 99 -11.69 5.68 -3.47
N GLN A 100 -12.58 4.71 -3.72
CA GLN A 100 -13.72 4.43 -2.84
C GLN A 100 -13.25 4.00 -1.46
N ARG A 101 -12.22 3.15 -1.39
CA ARG A 101 -11.68 2.66 -0.12
C ARG A 101 -10.96 3.75 0.68
N LEU A 102 -10.21 4.63 0.04
CA LEU A 102 -9.59 5.76 0.73
C LEU A 102 -10.64 6.77 1.22
N ASN A 103 -11.69 7.00 0.43
CA ASN A 103 -12.82 7.82 0.87
C ASN A 103 -13.53 7.23 2.10
N SER A 104 -13.66 5.90 2.21
CA SER A 104 -14.25 5.29 3.40
C SER A 104 -13.40 5.43 4.66
N PHE A 105 -12.09 5.69 4.51
CA PHE A 105 -11.20 6.09 5.61
C PHE A 105 -11.22 7.61 5.90
N GLY A 106 -12.01 8.39 5.14
CA GLY A 106 -12.11 9.85 5.23
C GLY A 106 -11.00 10.61 4.51
N LEU A 107 -10.29 9.97 3.58
CA LEU A 107 -9.26 10.57 2.74
C LEU A 107 -9.80 10.78 1.32
N SER A 108 -9.88 12.03 0.87
CA SER A 108 -10.40 12.36 -0.46
C SER A 108 -9.28 12.75 -1.41
N LEU A 109 -9.41 12.32 -2.67
CA LEU A 109 -8.45 12.63 -3.72
C LEU A 109 -8.35 14.15 -3.94
N ARG A 110 -7.13 14.68 -3.93
CA ARG A 110 -6.81 16.10 -4.15
C ARG A 110 -6.08 16.36 -5.44
N SER A 111 -5.10 15.54 -5.76
CA SER A 111 -4.33 15.66 -6.99
C SER A 111 -3.95 14.29 -7.54
N ARG A 112 -3.82 14.24 -8.87
CA ARG A 112 -3.31 13.09 -9.61
C ARG A 112 -2.02 13.51 -10.31
N TYR A 113 -1.00 12.67 -10.22
CA TYR A 113 0.28 12.85 -10.90
C TYR A 113 0.52 11.66 -11.81
N GLN A 114 0.51 11.90 -13.11
CA GLN A 114 0.75 10.84 -14.10
C GLN A 114 2.23 10.70 -14.38
N SER A 115 2.69 9.46 -14.56
CA SER A 115 4.04 9.21 -15.06
C SER A 115 4.18 9.81 -16.47
N THR A 116 5.38 10.29 -16.82
CA THR A 116 5.70 10.79 -18.18
C THR A 116 5.72 9.67 -19.23
N SER A 117 5.44 8.43 -18.83
CA SER A 117 5.29 7.28 -19.72
C SER A 117 4.15 7.49 -20.72
N SER A 118 4.41 7.20 -21.99
CA SER A 118 3.40 7.22 -23.07
C SER A 118 2.47 6.01 -23.07
N ARG A 119 2.64 5.08 -22.11
CA ARG A 119 1.82 3.87 -22.00
C ARG A 119 0.45 4.20 -21.42
N ARG A 120 -0.62 3.71 -22.07
CA ARG A 120 -2.01 3.95 -21.66
C ARG A 120 -2.37 3.36 -20.30
N ASP A 121 -1.66 2.31 -19.90
CA ASP A 121 -1.82 1.54 -18.67
C ASP A 121 -0.80 1.91 -17.59
N ALA A 122 -0.06 3.02 -17.76
CA ALA A 122 0.89 3.46 -16.75
C ALA A 122 0.17 3.83 -15.44
N PRO A 123 0.70 3.40 -14.28
CA PRO A 123 0.15 3.83 -13.00
C PRO A 123 0.31 5.34 -12.81
N TRP A 124 -0.52 5.89 -11.94
CA TRP A 124 -0.49 7.29 -11.53
C TRP A 124 -0.47 7.39 -10.02
N TYR A 125 0.08 8.48 -9.50
CA TYR A 125 0.07 8.74 -8.05
C TYR A 125 -1.12 9.62 -7.68
N GLY A 126 -1.91 9.17 -6.72
CA GLY A 126 -2.96 9.97 -6.08
C GLY A 126 -2.49 10.54 -4.76
N LEU A 127 -2.61 11.85 -4.58
CA LEU A 127 -2.53 12.48 -3.26
C LEU A 127 -3.95 12.62 -2.72
N PHE A 128 -4.18 12.04 -1.55
CA PHE A 128 -5.42 12.10 -0.81
C PHE A 128 -5.20 12.88 0.48
N GLU A 129 -6.18 13.70 0.86
CA GLU A 129 -6.13 14.47 2.09
C GLU A 129 -7.42 14.29 2.87
N ARG A 130 -7.29 14.28 4.20
CA ARG A 130 -8.43 14.37 5.09
C ARG A 130 -8.91 15.81 5.08
N ALA A 131 -10.23 16.01 5.00
CA ALA A 131 -10.77 17.34 5.21
C ALA A 131 -10.29 17.84 6.59
N SER A 132 -9.66 19.02 6.62
CA SER A 132 -9.39 19.69 7.88
C SER A 132 -10.73 19.85 8.59
N GLY A 133 -10.91 19.18 9.73
CA GLY A 133 -12.05 19.44 10.58
C GLY A 133 -12.12 20.94 10.79
N THR A 134 -13.28 21.55 10.54
CA THR A 134 -13.60 22.86 11.10
C THR A 134 -13.19 22.80 12.57
N GLU A 135 -12.27 23.68 12.98
CA GLU A 135 -12.01 23.94 14.38
C GLU A 135 -13.38 24.10 15.05
N GLY A 136 -13.70 23.21 16.00
CA GLY A 136 -14.88 23.38 16.82
C GLY A 136 -14.77 24.74 17.52
N PRO A 137 -15.88 25.48 17.70
CA PRO A 137 -15.82 26.77 18.36
C PRO A 137 -15.23 26.58 19.76
N ALA A 138 -14.23 27.41 20.07
CA ALA A 138 -13.62 27.57 21.39
C ALA A 138 -14.65 27.97 22.44
#